data_AF-A0A316WBM6-F1
#
_entry.id   AF-A0A316WBM6-F1
#
_cell.length_a   1.000
_cell.length_b   1.000
_cell.length_c   1.000
_cell.angle_alpha   90.00
_cell.angle_beta   90.00
_cell.angle_gamma   90.00
#
_symmetry.space_group_name_H-M   'P 1'
#
loop_
_entity.id
_entity.type
_entity.pdbx_description
1 polymer ?
#
loop_
_entity_poly.entity_id
_entity_poly.type
_entity_poly.pdbx_seq_one_letter_code
_entity_poly.pdbx_strand_id
1 'polypeptide(L)'
;MAEFKFSEEAISHALEAAKRSHEDSQANRRSSGADSDLSLANASAGYLLVTAECISITVENNKVCINLPLGFGKYCFSIPLSIPNGTAGQACLSICTTWGIPTGIRVTIVIAGITIISQSFGKC
;
A
#
# COMPACT_ATOMS: atom_id res chain seq x y z
N MET A 1 -7.92 -21.87 -6.06
CA MET A 1 -7.76 -20.41 -6.14
C MET A 1 -6.72 -20.01 -5.12
N ALA A 2 -5.56 -19.56 -5.59
CA ALA A 2 -4.48 -19.09 -4.74
C ALA A 2 -4.93 -17.86 -3.94
N GLU A 3 -4.70 -17.91 -2.64
CA GLU A 3 -4.94 -16.79 -1.73
C GLU A 3 -3.60 -16.21 -1.31
N PHE A 4 -3.41 -14.93 -1.61
CA PHE A 4 -2.20 -14.21 -1.25
C PHE A 4 -2.44 -13.40 0.03
N LYS A 5 -1.47 -13.44 0.94
CA LYS A 5 -1.52 -12.70 2.21
C LYS A 5 -0.22 -11.94 2.42
N PHE A 6 -0.34 -10.75 2.99
CA PHE A 6 0.80 -9.96 3.46
C PHE A 6 1.31 -10.50 4.79
N SER A 7 2.60 -10.32 5.05
CA SER A 7 3.20 -10.68 6.33
C SER A 7 2.73 -9.72 7.43
N GLU A 8 2.26 -10.26 8.55
CA GLU A 8 1.86 -9.47 9.73
C GLU A 8 3.02 -8.65 10.29
N GLU A 9 4.24 -9.16 10.19
CA GLU A 9 5.47 -8.48 10.59
C GLU A 9 5.73 -7.26 9.70
N ALA A 10 5.58 -7.41 8.38
CA ALA A 10 5.77 -6.32 7.43
C ALA A 10 4.72 -5.22 7.60
N ILE A 11 3.46 -5.60 7.85
CA ILE A 11 2.38 -4.66 8.19
C ILE A 11 2.71 -3.91 9.49
N SER A 12 3.18 -4.62 10.51
CA SER A 12 3.53 -4.01 11.80
C SER A 12 4.71 -3.04 11.67
N HIS A 13 5.75 -3.43 10.92
CA HIS A 13 6.89 -2.56 10.62
C HIS A 13 6.46 -1.29 9.89
N ALA A 14 5.54 -1.40 8.94
CA ALA A 14 5.01 -0.26 8.20
C ALA A 14 4.18 0.68 9.09
N LEU A 15 3.37 0.12 10.01
CA LEU A 15 2.62 0.90 11.00
C LEU A 15 3.55 1.65 11.94
N GLU A 16 4.59 1.00 12.44
CA GLU A 16 5.59 1.63 13.31
C GLU A 16 6.39 2.70 12.55
N ALA A 17 6.77 2.44 11.30
CA ALA A 17 7.41 3.44 10.44
C ALA A 17 6.51 4.65 10.19
N ALA A 18 5.21 4.44 9.99
CA ALA A 18 4.25 5.53 9.84
C ALA A 18 4.13 6.37 11.11
N LYS A 19 3.99 5.73 12.29
CA LYS A 19 3.96 6.43 13.59
C LYS A 19 5.22 7.29 13.80
N ARG A 20 6.40 6.69 13.62
CA ARG A 20 7.69 7.40 13.77
C ARG A 20 7.83 8.56 12.79
N SER A 21 7.37 8.39 11.55
CA SER A 21 7.42 9.46 10.55
C SER A 21 6.60 10.68 10.95
N HIS A 22 5.48 10.52 11.68
CA HIS A 22 4.72 11.65 12.23
C HIS A 22 5.43 12.31 13.43
N GLU A 23 6.13 11.54 14.26
CA GLU A 23 6.95 12.06 15.35
C GLU A 23 8.16 12.85 14.81
N ASP A 24 8.87 12.30 13.84
CA ASP A 24 10.02 12.92 13.19
C ASP A 24 9.62 14.14 12.34
N SER A 25 8.44 14.12 11.71
CA SER A 25 7.89 15.29 10.99
C SER A 25 7.62 16.48 11.92
N GLN A 26 7.43 16.25 13.23
CA GLN A 26 7.35 17.34 14.21
C GLN A 26 8.74 17.83 14.64
N ALA A 27 9.75 16.95 14.67
CA ALA A 27 11.13 17.29 15.01
C ALA A 27 11.89 17.99 13.86
N ASN A 28 11.63 17.62 12.60
CA ASN A 28 12.38 18.09 11.43
C ASN A 28 11.81 19.37 10.77
N ARG A 29 10.76 19.98 11.32
CA ARG A 29 10.24 21.30 10.89
C ARG A 29 11.23 22.46 11.08
N ARG A 30 12.44 22.22 11.58
CA ARG A 30 13.48 23.25 11.80
C ARG A 30 14.62 23.20 10.78
N SER A 31 14.69 22.21 9.91
CA SER A 31 15.87 22.08 9.04
C SER A 31 15.54 21.39 7.72
N SER A 32 15.97 22.03 6.62
CA SER A 32 16.22 21.46 5.29
C SER A 32 15.11 21.62 4.25
N GLY A 33 15.43 22.39 3.22
CA GLY A 33 14.77 22.36 1.92
C GLY A 33 15.36 21.29 0.99
N ALA A 34 14.75 21.24 -0.21
CA ALA A 34 15.07 20.49 -1.42
C ALA A 34 14.56 19.03 -1.53
N ASP A 35 13.75 18.83 -2.58
CA ASP A 35 13.39 17.60 -3.30
C ASP A 35 12.60 16.49 -2.56
N SER A 36 11.29 16.69 -2.37
CA SER A 36 10.28 15.62 -2.16
C SER A 36 8.85 16.15 -2.29
N ASP A 37 8.45 16.55 -3.50
CA ASP A 37 7.23 17.34 -3.76
C ASP A 37 5.90 16.55 -3.68
N LEU A 38 5.91 15.28 -3.27
CA LEU A 38 4.68 14.53 -2.94
C LEU A 38 4.56 14.20 -1.43
N SER A 39 5.70 14.09 -0.73
CA SER A 39 5.73 13.83 0.72
C SER A 39 5.47 15.10 1.55
N LEU A 40 5.86 16.28 1.05
CA LEU A 40 5.71 17.54 1.77
C LEU A 40 4.26 18.06 1.77
N ALA A 41 3.55 17.94 0.63
CA ALA A 41 2.13 18.27 0.55
C ALA A 41 1.30 17.41 1.52
N ASN A 42 1.63 16.12 1.60
CA ASN A 42 0.99 15.14 2.48
C ASN A 42 1.32 15.37 3.97
N ALA A 43 2.56 15.75 4.30
CA ALA A 43 2.96 16.10 5.67
C ALA A 43 2.25 17.35 6.21
N SER A 44 1.89 18.31 5.34
CA SER A 44 1.12 19.50 5.71
C SER A 44 -0.38 19.23 5.90
N ALA A 45 -0.92 18.24 5.18
CA ALA A 45 -2.32 17.82 5.28
C ALA A 45 -2.55 16.70 6.33
N GLY A 46 -1.47 16.17 6.92
CA GLY A 46 -1.51 15.12 7.93
C GLY A 46 -1.73 13.71 7.37
N TYR A 47 -1.76 13.55 6.05
CA TYR A 47 -1.93 12.26 5.38
C TYR A 47 -0.57 11.67 5.02
N LEU A 48 -0.25 10.46 5.45
CA LEU A 48 0.99 9.78 5.09
C LEU A 48 0.67 8.40 4.53
N LEU A 49 1.26 8.09 3.37
CA LEU A 49 1.14 6.80 2.71
C LEU A 49 2.46 6.05 2.86
N VAL A 50 2.47 4.98 3.64
CA VAL A 50 3.67 4.17 3.91
C VAL A 50 3.53 2.83 3.22
N THR A 51 4.46 2.49 2.33
CA THR A 51 4.47 1.17 1.69
C THR A 51 4.91 0.12 2.70
N ALA A 52 4.09 -0.91 2.87
CA ALA A 52 4.33 -1.98 3.83
C ALA A 52 5.14 -3.12 3.22
N GLU A 53 4.60 -3.74 2.17
CA GLU A 53 5.21 -4.91 1.55
C GLU A 53 4.69 -5.06 0.11
N CYS A 54 5.52 -5.63 -0.76
CA CYS A 54 5.10 -6.14 -2.07
C CYS A 54 5.25 -7.66 -2.11
N ILE A 55 4.15 -8.39 -2.28
CA ILE A 55 4.15 -9.85 -2.38
C ILE A 55 4.05 -10.29 -3.84
N SER A 56 4.66 -11.43 -4.15
CA SER A 56 4.51 -12.04 -5.47
C SER A 56 3.11 -12.67 -5.59
N ILE A 57 2.43 -12.33 -6.67
CA ILE A 57 1.10 -12.84 -6.99
C ILE A 57 1.08 -13.48 -8.36
N THR A 58 0.08 -14.30 -8.61
CA THR A 58 -0.16 -14.90 -9.92
C THR A 58 -1.61 -14.72 -10.30
N VAL A 59 -1.88 -14.31 -11.54
CA VAL A 59 -3.23 -14.14 -12.05
C VAL A 59 -3.89 -15.51 -12.28
N GLU A 60 -5.04 -15.74 -11.65
CA GLU A 60 -5.82 -16.98 -11.81
C GLU A 60 -7.26 -16.61 -12.15
N ASN A 61 -7.81 -17.15 -13.23
CA ASN A 61 -9.16 -16.84 -13.73
C ASN A 61 -9.41 -15.33 -13.90
N ASN A 62 -8.41 -14.60 -14.43
CA ASN A 62 -8.43 -13.15 -14.61
C ASN A 62 -8.71 -12.38 -13.31
N LYS A 63 -8.36 -12.97 -12.17
CA LYS A 63 -8.54 -12.36 -10.85
C LYS A 63 -7.30 -12.60 -10.00
N VAL A 64 -7.15 -11.74 -9.00
CA VAL A 64 -6.15 -11.89 -7.94
C VAL A 64 -6.87 -11.64 -6.62
N CYS A 65 -6.92 -12.66 -5.76
CA CYS A 65 -7.56 -12.56 -4.47
C CYS A 65 -6.49 -12.40 -3.38
N ILE A 66 -6.64 -11.34 -2.59
CA ILE A 66 -5.68 -10.95 -1.56
C ILE A 66 -6.44 -10.76 -0.25
N ASN A 67 -5.88 -11.30 0.82
CA ASN A 67 -6.40 -11.04 2.16
C ASN A 67 -5.86 -9.69 2.66
N LEU A 68 -6.75 -8.73 2.80
CA LEU A 68 -6.42 -7.37 3.21
C LEU A 68 -6.37 -7.28 4.75
N PRO A 69 -5.30 -6.67 5.30
CA PRO A 69 -5.16 -6.52 6.74
C PRO A 69 -6.12 -5.46 7.29
N LEU A 70 -6.03 -5.17 8.59
CA LEU A 70 -6.88 -4.19 9.29
C LEU A 70 -8.39 -4.51 9.23
N GLY A 71 -8.74 -5.79 9.07
CA GLY A 71 -10.13 -6.24 9.07
C GLY A 71 -10.89 -5.99 7.75
N PHE A 72 -10.22 -5.54 6.68
CA PHE A 72 -10.85 -5.42 5.36
C PHE A 72 -11.17 -6.78 4.71
N GLY A 73 -10.48 -7.85 5.16
CA GLY A 73 -10.78 -9.22 4.76
C GLY A 73 -10.38 -9.53 3.32
N LYS A 74 -10.93 -10.61 2.76
CA LYS A 74 -10.56 -11.06 1.42
C LYS A 74 -11.20 -10.18 0.34
N TYR A 75 -10.37 -9.63 -0.54
CA TYR A 75 -10.82 -8.90 -1.72
C TYR A 75 -10.23 -9.52 -3.00
N CYS A 76 -11.05 -9.61 -4.05
CA CYS A 76 -10.63 -10.14 -5.34
C CYS A 76 -10.63 -9.03 -6.39
N PHE A 77 -9.44 -8.67 -6.85
CA PHE A 77 -9.22 -7.70 -7.90
C PHE A 77 -9.44 -8.36 -9.26
N SER A 78 -10.23 -7.72 -10.12
CA SER A 78 -10.44 -8.20 -11.50
C SER A 78 -9.32 -7.67 -12.40
N ILE A 79 -8.60 -8.58 -13.04
CA ILE A 79 -7.49 -8.26 -13.93
C ILE A 79 -8.03 -8.15 -15.38
N PRO A 80 -7.59 -7.16 -16.16
CA PRO A 80 -7.96 -7.04 -17.57
C PRO A 80 -7.71 -8.35 -18.35
N LEU A 81 -8.61 -8.66 -19.30
CA LEU A 81 -8.52 -9.87 -20.13
C LEU A 81 -7.27 -9.92 -21.04
N SER A 82 -6.60 -8.79 -21.22
CA SER A 82 -5.33 -8.70 -21.95
C SER A 82 -4.17 -9.42 -21.25
N ILE A 83 -4.33 -9.76 -19.96
CA ILE A 83 -3.30 -10.43 -19.16
C ILE A 83 -3.68 -11.91 -19.01
N PRO A 84 -2.85 -12.85 -19.51
CA PRO A 84 -3.17 -14.26 -19.47
C PRO A 84 -3.08 -14.83 -18.04
N ASN A 85 -3.83 -15.89 -17.78
CA ASN A 85 -3.72 -16.65 -16.54
C ASN A 85 -2.31 -17.25 -16.40
N GLY A 86 -1.80 -17.31 -15.16
CA GLY A 86 -0.42 -17.71 -14.87
C GLY A 86 0.60 -16.57 -14.96
N THR A 87 0.19 -15.36 -15.33
CA THR A 87 1.09 -14.19 -15.33
C THR A 87 1.49 -13.85 -13.89
N ALA A 88 2.81 -13.81 -13.65
CA ALA A 88 3.37 -13.36 -12.40
C ALA A 88 3.31 -11.83 -12.30
N GLY A 89 3.00 -11.34 -11.10
CA GLY A 89 2.97 -9.92 -10.78
C GLY A 89 3.34 -9.68 -9.33
N GLN A 90 3.20 -8.43 -8.92
CA GLN A 90 3.42 -7.99 -7.55
C GLN A 90 2.18 -7.25 -7.05
N ALA A 91 1.77 -7.55 -5.82
CA ALA A 91 0.78 -6.76 -5.11
C ALA A 91 1.49 -6.01 -3.98
N CYS A 92 1.49 -4.70 -4.05
CA CYS A 92 2.05 -3.82 -3.04
C CYS A 92 0.94 -3.28 -2.14
N LEU A 93 1.13 -3.42 -0.84
CA LEU A 93 0.29 -2.82 0.19
C LEU A 93 0.94 -1.52 0.67
N SER A 94 0.14 -0.47 0.76
CA SER A 94 0.50 0.76 1.46
C SER A 94 -0.54 1.05 2.52
N ILE A 95 -0.11 1.58 3.66
CA ILE A 95 -0.97 1.97 4.78
C ILE A 95 -1.15 3.48 4.72
N CYS A 96 -2.40 3.90 4.77
CA CYS A 96 -2.79 5.31 4.83
C CYS A 96 -2.98 5.67 6.29
N THR A 97 -2.24 6.68 6.74
CA THR A 97 -2.39 7.24 8.07
C THR A 97 -2.84 8.69 7.97
N THR A 98 -3.70 9.10 8.90
CA THR A 98 -4.10 10.49 9.08
C THR A 98 -3.70 10.88 10.50
N TRP A 99 -2.80 11.86 10.66
CA TRP A 99 -2.26 12.29 11.97
C TRP A 99 -1.69 11.13 12.80
N GLY A 100 -0.94 10.21 12.18
CA GLY A 100 -0.35 9.05 12.86
C GLY A 100 -1.28 7.87 13.11
N ILE A 101 -2.58 8.02 12.85
CA ILE A 101 -3.56 6.95 13.05
C ILE A 101 -3.81 6.25 11.70
N PRO A 102 -3.67 4.91 11.59
CA PRO A 102 -4.00 4.18 10.38
C PRO A 102 -5.50 4.29 10.09
N THR A 103 -5.84 4.90 8.96
CA THR A 103 -7.23 5.18 8.55
C THR A 103 -7.65 4.39 7.31
N GLY A 104 -6.70 3.77 6.61
CA GLY A 104 -6.97 2.99 5.42
C GLY A 104 -5.75 2.26 4.89
N ILE A 105 -5.94 1.56 3.78
CA ILE A 105 -4.89 0.90 3.01
C ILE A 105 -5.07 1.16 1.53
N ARG A 106 -3.98 1.10 0.78
CA ARG A 106 -3.98 1.12 -0.68
C ARG A 106 -3.30 -0.13 -1.18
N VAL A 107 -3.94 -0.83 -2.10
CA VAL A 107 -3.36 -1.98 -2.79
C VAL A 107 -3.09 -1.61 -4.23
N THR A 108 -1.86 -1.87 -4.65
CA THR A 108 -1.41 -1.62 -6.01
C THR A 108 -0.96 -2.93 -6.62
N ILE A 109 -1.56 -3.32 -7.75
CA ILE A 109 -1.15 -4.51 -8.49
C ILE A 109 -0.32 -4.07 -9.68
N VAL A 110 0.90 -4.59 -9.73
CA VAL A 110 1.91 -4.34 -10.75
C VAL A 110 2.14 -5.64 -11.51
N ILE A 111 1.97 -5.60 -12.83
CA ILE A 111 2.25 -6.74 -13.70
C ILE A 111 3.25 -6.27 -14.76
N ALA A 112 4.33 -7.03 -14.94
CA ALA A 112 5.42 -6.67 -15.85
C ALA A 112 5.98 -5.24 -15.62
N GLY A 113 6.03 -4.79 -14.37
CA GLY A 113 6.51 -3.45 -14.01
C GLY A 113 5.52 -2.31 -14.21
N ILE A 114 4.29 -2.60 -14.67
CA ILE A 114 3.24 -1.60 -14.91
C ILE A 114 2.14 -1.77 -13.86
N THR A 115 1.78 -0.67 -13.19
CA THR A 115 0.61 -0.62 -12.30
C THR A 115 -0.67 -0.72 -13.11
N ILE A 116 -1.40 -1.81 -12.93
CA ILE A 116 -2.68 -2.05 -13.62
C ILE A 116 -3.89 -1.74 -12.73
N ILE A 117 -3.72 -1.81 -11.41
CA ILE A 117 -4.78 -1.54 -10.43
C ILE A 117 -4.13 -0.76 -9.28
N SER A 118 -4.78 0.32 -8.87
CA SER A 118 -4.46 1.01 -7.61
C SER A 118 -5.78 1.34 -6.93
N GLN A 119 -6.10 0.62 -5.86
CA GLN A 119 -7.38 0.74 -5.17
C GLN A 119 -7.14 1.01 -3.69
N SER A 120 -7.86 2.00 -3.15
CA SER A 120 -7.80 2.36 -1.75
C SER A 120 -9.03 1.86 -1.00
N PHE A 121 -8.83 1.44 0.24
CA PHE A 121 -9.85 0.97 1.17
C PHE A 121 -9.77 1.81 2.44
N GLY A 122 -10.91 2.31 2.91
CA GLY A 122 -10.96 3.26 4.03
C GLY A 122 -10.58 4.68 3.61
N LYS A 123 -10.01 5.46 4.54
CA LYS A 123 -9.57 6.84 4.27
C LYS A 123 -8.09 6.86 3.87
N CYS A 124 -7.92 7.05 2.57
CA CYS A 124 -6.75 7.47 1.83
C CYS A 124 -7.24 8.57 0.85
#